data_AF-A0A526XMQ0-F1
#
_entry.id   AF-A0A526XMQ0-F1
#
_cell.length_a   1.000
_cell.length_b   1.000
_cell.length_c   1.000
_cell.angle_alpha   90.00
_cell.angle_beta   90.00
_cell.angle_gamma   90.00
#
_symmetry.space_group_name_H-M   'P 1'
#
loop_
_entity.id
_entity.type
_entity.pdbx_description
1 polymer ?
#
loop_
_entity_poly.entity_id
_entity_poly.type
_entity_poly.pdbx_seq_one_letter_code
_entity_poly.pdbx_strand_id
1 'polypeptide(L)' 'STIGHPLADLGFCSMTWHSTPDEYGGILGLDRAALGIPSQHEFLGRYFTHAAPTAPLQRFHLVFSLFRFAVI' A
#
# COMPACT_ATOMS: atom_id res chain seq x y z
N SER A 1 -4.02 17.24 -1.39
CA SER A 1 -2.63 17.08 -0.92
C SER A 1 -2.36 18.08 0.20
N THR A 2 -1.58 17.69 1.22
CA THR A 2 -1.17 18.54 2.35
C THR A 2 0.13 17.98 2.97
N ILE A 3 0.76 18.70 3.91
CA ILE A 3 1.87 18.20 4.72
C ILE A 3 1.32 17.13 5.69
N GLY A 4 1.98 15.96 5.75
CA GLY A 4 1.55 14.84 6.56
C GLY A 4 2.59 13.74 6.71
N HIS A 5 2.23 12.68 7.43
CA HIS A 5 3.13 11.56 7.68
C HIS A 5 3.22 10.63 6.45
N PRO A 6 4.42 10.29 5.94
CA PRO A 6 4.57 9.53 4.69
C PRO A 6 3.91 8.14 4.75
N LEU A 7 3.91 7.51 5.93
CA LEU A 7 3.29 6.20 6.11
C LEU A 7 1.75 6.20 5.98
N ALA A 8 1.09 7.35 6.07
CA ALA A 8 -0.34 7.43 5.80
C ALA A 8 -0.63 7.22 4.30
N ASP A 9 0.17 7.84 3.44
CA ASP A 9 0.05 7.69 2.00
C ASP A 9 0.59 6.33 1.54
N LEU A 10 1.73 5.88 2.10
CA LEU A 10 2.28 4.55 1.80
C LEU A 10 1.33 3.42 2.22
N GLY A 11 0.66 3.56 3.36
CA GLY A 11 -0.38 2.63 3.81
C GLY A 11 -1.54 2.56 2.82
N PHE A 12 -1.98 3.71 2.29
CA PHE A 12 -3.05 3.76 1.29
C PHE A 12 -2.61 3.13 -0.04
N CYS A 13 -1.42 3.46 -0.55
CA CYS A 13 -0.85 2.80 -1.73
C CYS A 13 -0.74 1.28 -1.57
N SER A 14 -0.48 0.82 -0.34
CA SER A 14 -0.33 -0.61 -0.07
C SER A 14 -1.66 -1.37 0.02
N MET A 15 -2.80 -0.68 0.09
CA MET A 15 -4.12 -1.33 0.15
C MET A 15 -4.40 -2.21 -1.08
N THR A 16 -3.85 -1.87 -2.24
CA THR A 16 -4.05 -2.62 -3.50
C THR A 16 -3.66 -4.10 -3.37
N TRP A 17 -2.64 -4.45 -2.58
CA TRP A 17 -2.24 -5.84 -2.34
C TRP A 17 -3.16 -6.60 -1.37
N HIS A 18 -4.08 -5.89 -0.71
CA HIS A 18 -4.99 -6.42 0.32
C HIS A 18 -6.46 -6.39 -0.08
N SER A 19 -6.79 -5.96 -1.29
CA SER A 19 -8.17 -5.95 -1.81
C SER A 19 -8.25 -6.68 -3.15
N THR A 20 -9.42 -7.27 -3.44
CA THR A 20 -9.67 -7.93 -4.74
C THR A 20 -9.93 -6.90 -5.85
N PRO A 21 -9.94 -7.31 -7.14
CA PRO A 21 -10.34 -6.42 -8.23
C PRO A 21 -11.73 -5.79 -8.03
N ASP A 22 -12.66 -6.53 -7.43
CA ASP A 22 -14.02 -6.08 -7.13
C ASP A 22 -14.05 -5.09 -5.94
N GLU A 23 -13.05 -5.18 -5.07
CA GLU A 23 -12.82 -4.27 -3.95
C GLU A 23 -11.87 -3.14 -4.38
N TYR A 24 -12.42 -2.19 -5.14
CA TYR A 24 -11.75 -0.94 -5.52
C TYR A 24 -10.52 -1.13 -6.44
N GLY A 25 -10.55 -2.14 -7.31
CA GLY A 25 -9.48 -2.37 -8.29
C GLY A 25 -8.19 -2.92 -7.68
N GLY A 26 -8.31 -3.66 -6.57
CA GLY A 26 -7.18 -4.35 -5.96
C GLY A 26 -6.64 -5.50 -6.81
N ILE A 27 -5.55 -6.10 -6.34
CA ILE A 27 -4.83 -7.18 -7.08
C ILE A 27 -4.77 -8.49 -6.29
N LEU A 28 -5.50 -8.61 -5.19
CA LEU A 28 -5.60 -9.85 -4.42
C LEU A 28 -6.27 -10.93 -5.27
N GLY A 29 -5.66 -12.12 -5.31
CA GLY A 29 -6.16 -13.26 -6.09
C GLY A 29 -5.70 -13.28 -7.56
N LEU A 30 -5.07 -12.22 -8.07
CA LEU A 30 -4.46 -12.23 -9.40
C LEU A 30 -3.13 -12.99 -9.41
N ASP A 31 -2.79 -13.59 -10.55
CA ASP A 31 -1.44 -14.07 -10.82
C ASP A 31 -0.50 -12.89 -11.09
N ARG A 32 -0.01 -12.29 -10.00
CA ARG A 32 0.87 -11.12 -10.03
C ARG A 32 2.17 -11.39 -10.78
N ALA A 33 2.69 -12.63 -10.72
CA ALA A 33 3.93 -12.97 -11.39
C ALA A 33 3.75 -12.98 -12.91
N ALA A 34 2.66 -13.60 -13.41
CA ALA A 34 2.32 -13.56 -14.83
C ALA A 34 2.05 -12.13 -15.34
N LEU A 35 1.52 -11.25 -14.48
CA LEU A 35 1.25 -9.85 -14.79
C LEU A 35 2.47 -8.93 -14.63
N GLY A 36 3.61 -9.43 -14.16
CA GLY A 36 4.80 -8.60 -13.88
C GLY A 36 4.62 -7.60 -12.73
N ILE A 37 3.66 -7.85 -11.84
CA ILE A 37 3.37 -7.00 -10.69
C ILE A 37 4.24 -7.43 -9.51
N PRO A 38 5.03 -6.53 -8.91
CA PRO A 38 5.89 -6.87 -7.78
C PRO A 38 5.06 -7.28 -6.56
N SER A 39 5.65 -8.12 -5.71
CA SER A 39 5.14 -8.32 -4.36
C SER A 39 5.18 -7.00 -3.57
N GLN A 40 4.33 -6.89 -2.56
CA GLN A 40 4.33 -5.73 -1.67
C GLN A 40 5.69 -5.54 -1.00
N HIS A 41 6.39 -6.62 -0.65
CA HIS A 41 7.74 -6.54 -0.09
C HIS A 41 8.70 -5.86 -1.07
N GLU A 42 8.74 -6.30 -2.33
CA GLU A 42 9.62 -5.72 -3.35
C GLU A 42 9.29 -4.25 -3.61
N PHE A 43 7.99 -3.92 -3.66
CA PHE A 43 7.53 -2.53 -3.75
C PHE A 43 8.04 -1.68 -2.58
N LEU A 44 7.87 -2.16 -1.34
CA LEU A 44 8.33 -1.45 -0.14
C LEU A 44 9.86 -1.32 -0.11
N GLY A 45 10.59 -2.36 -0.51
CA GLY A 45 12.06 -2.33 -0.59
C GLY A 45 12.55 -1.25 -1.57
N ARG A 46 11.89 -1.12 -2.72
CA ARG A 46 12.16 -0.02 -3.67
C ARG A 46 11.78 1.32 -3.08
N TYR A 47 10.62 1.44 -2.44
CA TYR A 47 10.18 2.68 -1.80
C TYR A 47 11.21 3.18 -0.77
N PHE A 48 11.62 2.33 0.17
CA PHE A 48 12.56 2.73 1.24
C PHE A 48 13.99 2.98 0.75
N THR A 49 14.39 2.42 -0.41
CA THR A 49 15.67 2.75 -1.05
C THR A 49 15.72 4.20 -1.55
N HIS A 50 14.57 4.77 -1.93
CA HIS A 50 14.49 6.11 -2.53
C HIS A 50 13.86 7.17 -1.61
N ALA A 51 13.07 6.75 -0.62
CA ALA A 51 12.42 7.65 0.32
C ALA A 51 13.42 8.23 1.34
N ALA A 52 13.09 9.39 1.89
CA ALA A 52 13.75 9.86 3.10
C ALA A 52 13.57 8.82 4.23
N PRO A 53 14.57 8.63 5.11
CA PRO A 53 14.48 7.65 6.19
C PRO A 53 13.21 7.84 7.02
N THR A 54 12.45 6.77 7.20
CA THR A 54 11.22 6.75 7.99
C THR A 54 11.02 5.37 8.61
N ALA A 55 10.08 5.26 9.54
CA ALA A 55 9.76 3.99 10.18
C ALA A 55 9.23 2.98 9.13
N PRO A 56 9.38 1.67 9.36
CA PRO A 56 8.82 0.67 8.47
C PRO A 56 7.30 0.77 8.41
N LEU A 57 6.71 0.40 7.26
CA LEU A 57 5.26 0.21 7.17
C LEU A 57 4.84 -0.92 8.12
N GLN A 58 3.70 -0.75 8.79
CA GLN A 58 3.18 -1.67 9.80
C GLN A 58 1.70 -1.92 9.53
N ARG A 59 1.15 -2.99 10.10
CA ARG A 59 -0.28 -3.30 10.00
C ARG A 59 -1.18 -2.14 10.45
N PHE A 60 -0.75 -1.38 11.46
CA PHE A 60 -1.46 -0.18 11.90
C PHE A 60 -1.72 0.79 10.74
N HIS A 61 -0.71 1.06 9.90
CA HIS A 61 -0.83 2.00 8.80
C HIS A 61 -1.83 1.50 7.73
N LEU A 62 -1.84 0.20 7.45
CA LEU A 62 -2.82 -0.40 6.52
C LEU A 62 -4.25 -0.29 7.06
N VAL A 63 -4.45 -0.65 8.33
CA VAL A 63 -5.77 -0.56 8.99
C VAL A 63 -6.24 0.88 9.09
N PHE A 64 -5.34 1.82 9.40
CA PHE A 64 -5.63 3.25 9.38
C PHE A 64 -6.08 3.73 7.99
N SER A 65 -5.39 3.31 6.93
CA SER A 65 -5.78 3.67 5.56
C SER A 65 -7.14 3.09 5.17
N LEU A 66 -7.43 1.84 5.52
CA LEU A 66 -8.75 1.22 5.31
C LEU A 66 -9.85 1.95 6.08
N PHE A 67 -9.61 2.27 7.35
CA PHE A 67 -10.55 3.02 8.18
C PHE A 67 -10.84 4.41 7.61
N ARG A 68 -9.78 5.14 7.21
CA ARG A 68 -9.90 6.45 6.57
C ARG A 68 -10.66 6.35 5.24
N PHE A 69 -10.47 5.28 4.47
CA PHE A 69 -11.15 5.07 3.19
C PHE A 69 -12.63 4.75 3.37
N ALA A 70 -13.02 4.05 4.43
CA ALA A 70 -14.43 3.68 4.68
C ALA A 70 -15.38 4.87 4.95
N VAL A 71 -14.84 6.07 5.17
CA VAL A 71 -15.62 7.28 5.50
C VAL A 71 -15.53 8.38 4.44
N ILE A 72 -14.99 8.05 3.26
CA ILE A 72 -14.85 8.93 2.10
C ILE A 72 -15.72 8.39 0.96
#